data_AF-A0AAD3CG67-F1
#
_entry.id   AF-A0AAD3CG67-F1
#
_cell.length_a   1.000
_cell.length_b   1.000
_cell.length_c   1.000
_cell.angle_alpha   90.00
_cell.angle_beta   90.00
_cell.angle_gamma   90.00
#
_symmetry.space_group_name_H-M   'P 1'
#
loop_
_entity.id
_entity.type
_entity.pdbx_description
1 polymer ?
#
loop_
_entity_poly.entity_id
_entity_poly.type
_entity_poly.pdbx_seq_one_letter_code
_entity_poly.pdbx_strand_id
1 'polypeptide(L)'
;MHRNGRAIRRVIHHEQGRGRKRISLTSILFVIAIVSFVSFGALYRALFASINLSENQGIDRRESSPIIKSVNTGKDHNMLHNINPIDIPEKKVMPGQSYYGIVDKNIPSPRDTLKSIYNLTKVKFSQSPTLGKHRPDADVIMSMVYGYKLEQIVIFITSLVETGYQGDIVIGTGKDPDEEMKDFFNFYAENHHLVVYELPLKCCCPRAGHPCHVLNMYEGINENIPQSSWQKLKDHRTKRLAAVIRYEYYYEWSMLYQSKSRILVSDGRDVYFQRDPFQQLPYEDMEAHIIMADSGPPPDPSKPLVPMVIEESIPDYNWIKEAYKGTSTIEDVKHLTVSCSGTTLGGQPAMVMYTSAMVHQYDYSVKILGYADNFDQAYHNVILHKHLLPYATENATKVELFESGSPMNPLIRTLGVELKFRNKKKSLQEIQELGGLWLNSSGEELFINRDGSIPAVIHQADRHPQIKIMLYRRSAMEISRWSREKAKALLQEANTLEEKLRSYQD
;
A
#
# COMPACT_ATOMS: atom_id res chain seq x y z
N MET A 1 1.05 8.26 47.94
CA MET A 1 2.00 7.14 48.04
C MET A 1 2.47 6.96 49.48
N HIS A 2 1.74 6.21 50.29
CA HIS A 2 2.17 5.61 51.57
C HIS A 2 0.93 4.96 52.18
N ARG A 3 0.66 3.70 51.79
CA ARG A 3 -0.27 2.73 52.42
C ARG A 3 -0.52 1.63 51.39
N ASN A 4 0.40 0.67 51.26
CA ASN A 4 0.15 -0.66 50.64
C ASN A 4 1.26 -1.68 50.98
N GLY A 5 1.98 -1.49 52.09
CA GLY A 5 3.13 -2.33 52.47
C GLY A 5 2.90 -3.31 53.63
N ARG A 6 1.65 -3.60 54.04
CA ARG A 6 1.38 -4.43 55.24
C ARG A 6 0.65 -5.75 55.00
N ALA A 7 0.24 -6.08 53.76
CA ALA A 7 -0.51 -7.31 53.49
C ALA A 7 0.38 -8.53 53.18
N ILE A 8 1.67 -8.36 52.88
CA ILE A 8 2.54 -9.47 52.42
C ILE A 8 3.35 -10.14 53.55
N ARG A 9 3.41 -9.56 54.75
CA ARG A 9 4.20 -10.10 55.88
C ARG A 9 3.49 -11.12 56.79
N ARG A 10 2.22 -11.44 56.57
CA ARG A 10 1.48 -12.39 57.44
C ARG A 10 1.36 -13.82 56.93
N VAL A 11 1.91 -14.15 55.77
CA VAL A 11 1.87 -15.52 55.21
C VAL A 11 3.16 -16.33 55.51
N ILE A 12 4.19 -15.72 56.12
CA ILE A 12 5.52 -16.37 56.28
C ILE A 12 5.85 -16.78 57.74
N HIS A 13 4.99 -16.49 58.72
CA HIS A 13 5.22 -16.91 60.11
C HIS A 13 4.00 -17.59 60.74
N HIS A 14 3.65 -18.76 60.23
CA HIS A 14 3.07 -19.83 61.05
C HIS A 14 3.07 -21.14 60.23
N GLU A 15 4.09 -21.98 60.44
CA GLU A 15 4.04 -23.45 60.31
C GLU A 15 5.47 -24.01 60.43
N GLN A 16 5.97 -24.08 61.66
CA GLN A 16 6.94 -25.11 62.03
C GLN A 16 6.15 -26.30 62.56
N GLY A 17 5.97 -27.34 61.75
CA GLY A 17 5.42 -28.60 62.23
C GLY A 17 4.69 -29.43 61.17
N ARG A 18 5.40 -30.43 60.62
CA ARG A 18 4.92 -31.63 59.92
C ARG A 18 4.40 -31.48 58.48
N GLY A 19 5.09 -32.19 57.57
CA GLY A 19 4.55 -32.69 56.30
C GLY A 19 4.83 -31.83 55.07
N ARG A 20 5.89 -32.15 54.30
CA ARG A 20 6.14 -31.57 52.98
C ARG A 20 5.02 -31.97 52.01
N LYS A 21 4.10 -31.06 51.67
CA LYS A 21 3.33 -31.11 50.43
C LYS A 21 4.01 -30.21 49.39
N ARG A 22 4.37 -30.79 48.24
CA ARG A 22 4.84 -30.03 47.07
C ARG A 22 3.67 -29.20 46.53
N ILE A 23 3.76 -27.87 46.63
CA ILE A 23 2.88 -26.96 45.90
C ILE A 23 3.35 -26.97 44.44
N SER A 24 2.46 -27.34 43.51
CA SER A 24 2.80 -27.37 42.09
C SER A 24 2.95 -25.95 41.54
N LEU A 25 3.90 -25.76 40.63
CA LEU A 25 4.16 -24.48 39.95
C LEU A 25 2.88 -23.92 39.27
N THR A 26 2.01 -24.83 38.83
CA THR A 26 0.69 -24.54 38.24
C THR A 26 -0.24 -23.82 39.20
N SER A 27 -0.22 -24.14 40.49
CA SER A 27 -1.05 -23.48 41.50
C SER A 27 -0.58 -22.04 41.77
N ILE A 28 0.73 -21.79 41.68
CA ILE A 28 1.30 -20.44 41.82
C ILE A 28 0.95 -19.59 40.60
N LEU A 29 1.06 -20.14 39.40
CA LEU A 29 0.69 -19.46 38.16
C LEU A 29 -0.81 -19.13 38.10
N PHE A 30 -1.68 -20.01 38.62
CA PHE A 30 -3.11 -19.77 38.70
C PHE A 30 -3.47 -18.61 39.65
N VAL A 31 -2.80 -18.50 40.80
CA VAL A 31 -2.99 -17.39 41.74
C VAL A 31 -2.50 -16.07 41.13
N ILE A 32 -1.37 -16.08 40.42
CA ILE A 32 -0.87 -14.88 39.72
C ILE A 32 -1.87 -14.44 38.64
N ALA A 33 -2.41 -15.38 37.85
CA ALA A 33 -3.40 -15.07 36.82
C ALA A 33 -4.67 -14.45 37.41
N ILE A 34 -5.18 -14.96 38.54
CA ILE A 34 -6.36 -14.41 39.22
C ILE A 34 -6.10 -13.00 39.74
N VAL A 35 -4.94 -12.76 40.37
CA VAL A 35 -4.58 -11.43 40.90
C VAL A 35 -4.42 -10.42 39.77
N SER A 36 -3.84 -10.82 38.63
CA SER A 36 -3.74 -9.99 37.43
C SER A 36 -5.11 -9.67 36.85
N PHE A 37 -6.05 -10.63 36.81
CA PHE A 37 -7.40 -10.44 36.27
C PHE A 37 -8.24 -9.49 37.13
N VAL A 38 -8.16 -9.61 38.45
CA VAL A 38 -8.86 -8.71 39.39
C VAL A 38 -8.29 -7.28 39.31
N SER A 39 -6.98 -7.14 39.15
CA SER A 39 -6.32 -5.83 39.02
C SER A 39 -6.68 -5.13 37.70
N PHE A 40 -6.80 -5.89 36.61
CA PHE A 40 -7.22 -5.37 35.31
C PHE A 40 -8.70 -4.93 35.31
N GLY A 41 -9.58 -5.70 35.96
CA GLY A 41 -10.99 -5.35 36.10
C GLY A 41 -11.22 -4.07 36.90
N ALA A 42 -10.41 -3.81 37.93
CA ALA A 42 -10.49 -2.59 38.73
C ALA A 42 -10.00 -1.35 37.94
N LEU A 43 -8.93 -1.50 37.16
CA LEU A 43 -8.40 -0.42 36.31
C LEU A 43 -9.37 -0.06 35.17
N TYR A 44 -10.03 -1.07 34.59
CA TYR A 44 -11.03 -0.88 33.53
C TYR A 44 -12.29 -0.16 34.04
N ARG A 45 -12.75 -0.48 35.26
CA ARG A 45 -13.87 0.23 35.90
C ARG A 45 -13.53 1.67 36.29
N ALA A 46 -12.28 1.93 36.71
CA ALA A 46 -11.83 3.29 37.00
C ALA A 46 -11.76 4.16 35.73
N LEU A 47 -11.26 3.62 34.61
CA LEU A 47 -11.23 4.32 33.32
C LEU A 47 -12.63 4.63 32.79
N PHE A 48 -13.59 3.71 32.92
CA PHE A 48 -14.97 3.94 32.48
C PHE A 48 -15.73 4.93 33.37
N ALA A 49 -15.46 4.97 34.67
CA ALA A 49 -16.04 5.95 35.58
C ALA A 49 -15.55 7.38 35.30
N SER A 50 -14.30 7.55 34.83
CA SER A 50 -13.74 8.87 34.48
C SER A 50 -14.27 9.43 33.17
N ILE A 51 -14.68 8.59 32.22
CA ILE A 51 -15.23 9.02 30.92
C ILE A 51 -16.66 9.57 31.08
N ASN A 52 -17.47 8.96 31.95
CA ASN A 52 -18.87 9.37 32.16
C ASN A 52 -19.07 10.61 33.06
N LEU A 53 -18.00 11.15 33.66
CA LEU A 53 -18.09 12.34 34.53
C LEU A 53 -17.79 13.67 33.79
N SER A 54 -17.44 13.63 32.50
CA SER A 54 -17.07 14.85 31.74
C SER A 54 -18.21 15.49 30.95
N GLU A 55 -19.43 14.91 30.95
CA GLU A 55 -20.53 15.35 30.08
C GLU A 55 -21.61 16.20 30.76
N ASN A 56 -21.45 16.61 32.03
CA ASN A 56 -22.48 17.39 32.71
C ASN A 56 -21.90 18.32 33.76
N GLN A 57 -21.28 19.44 33.35
CA GLN A 57 -21.33 20.71 34.10
C GLN A 57 -21.15 21.89 33.12
N GLY A 58 -22.25 22.54 32.77
CA GLY A 58 -22.20 23.93 32.33
C GLY A 58 -21.98 24.83 33.54
N ILE A 59 -21.12 25.85 33.41
CA ILE A 59 -21.11 27.07 34.22
C ILE A 59 -20.32 28.16 33.47
N ASP A 60 -21.07 29.20 33.14
CA ASP A 60 -20.86 30.63 33.34
C ASP A 60 -19.55 31.35 32.96
N ARG A 61 -19.77 32.47 32.26
CA ARG A 61 -18.78 33.45 31.83
C ARG A 61 -18.42 34.36 33.00
N ARG A 62 -17.12 34.57 33.24
CA ARG A 62 -16.61 35.89 33.68
C ARG A 62 -15.11 36.05 33.43
N GLU A 63 -14.83 37.27 32.96
CA GLU A 63 -13.59 38.02 32.77
C GLU A 63 -12.30 37.48 33.40
N SER A 64 -11.23 37.46 32.60
CA SER A 64 -9.96 38.14 32.92
C SER A 64 -8.97 38.06 31.74
N SER A 65 -8.56 39.24 31.27
CA SER A 65 -7.34 39.43 30.48
C SER A 65 -6.10 39.07 31.31
N PRO A 66 -4.99 38.65 30.68
CA PRO A 66 -3.96 39.65 30.44
C PRO A 66 -3.18 39.50 29.11
N ILE A 67 -2.98 40.66 28.48
CA ILE A 67 -1.76 41.17 27.82
C ILE A 67 -0.67 40.11 27.52
N ILE A 68 -0.54 39.75 26.23
CA ILE A 68 0.72 39.27 25.65
C ILE A 68 1.00 40.09 24.38
N LYS A 69 2.22 40.64 24.35
CA LYS A 69 2.78 41.51 23.32
C LYS A 69 2.82 40.81 21.96
N SER A 70 2.42 41.54 20.93
CA SER A 70 2.51 41.18 19.53
C SER A 70 3.97 40.97 19.11
N VAL A 71 4.26 39.76 18.61
CA VAL A 71 5.42 39.54 17.73
C VAL A 71 4.88 39.54 16.30
N ASN A 72 5.40 40.47 15.53
CA ASN A 72 5.06 40.72 14.14
C ASN A 72 5.72 39.64 13.28
N THR A 73 4.97 38.64 12.83
CA THR A 73 5.41 37.73 11.76
C THR A 73 4.59 38.02 10.51
N GLY A 74 5.26 38.62 9.53
CA GLY A 74 4.71 38.89 8.21
C GLY A 74 4.21 37.59 7.58
N LYS A 75 2.91 37.58 7.25
CA LYS A 75 2.24 36.52 6.52
C LYS A 75 2.48 36.70 5.02
N ASP A 76 3.28 35.82 4.43
CA ASP A 76 3.13 35.44 3.02
C ASP A 76 2.38 34.10 2.97
N HIS A 77 1.06 34.18 3.04
CA HIS A 77 0.14 33.03 2.87
C HIS A 77 -0.79 33.28 1.68
N ASN A 78 -0.23 33.55 0.49
CA ASN A 78 -1.03 33.83 -0.72
C ASN A 78 -0.61 33.08 -1.99
N MET A 79 0.24 32.05 -1.94
CA MET A 79 0.70 31.36 -3.16
C MET A 79 -0.15 30.16 -3.63
N LEU A 80 -1.29 29.82 -3.02
CA LEU A 80 -2.04 28.60 -3.41
C LEU A 80 -3.56 28.78 -3.65
N HIS A 81 -4.08 30.00 -3.73
CA HIS A 81 -5.53 30.22 -3.92
C HIS A 81 -5.98 30.72 -5.30
N ASN A 82 -5.07 30.89 -6.27
CA ASN A 82 -5.45 31.30 -7.64
C ASN A 82 -5.14 30.20 -8.67
N ILE A 83 -5.85 29.08 -8.55
CA ILE A 83 -6.17 28.29 -9.74
C ILE A 83 -7.60 28.69 -10.10
N ASN A 84 -7.76 29.50 -11.15
CA ASN A 84 -9.08 29.72 -11.72
C ASN A 84 -9.65 28.35 -12.08
N PRO A 85 -10.89 28.00 -11.68
CA PRO A 85 -11.51 26.78 -12.15
C PRO A 85 -11.56 26.86 -13.67
N ILE A 86 -10.72 26.06 -14.32
CA ILE A 86 -10.91 25.72 -15.72
C ILE A 86 -12.27 25.03 -15.73
N ASP A 87 -13.20 25.45 -16.60
CA ASP A 87 -14.44 24.72 -16.82
C ASP A 87 -14.09 23.34 -17.40
N ILE A 88 -13.88 22.38 -16.50
CA ILE A 88 -13.71 20.98 -16.85
C ILE A 88 -15.12 20.51 -17.19
N PRO A 89 -15.40 20.07 -18.43
CA PRO A 89 -16.68 19.45 -18.71
C PRO A 89 -16.89 18.29 -17.74
N GLU A 90 -18.03 18.25 -17.04
CA GLU A 90 -18.45 17.23 -16.06
C GLU A 90 -18.60 15.81 -16.68
N LYS A 91 -17.59 15.35 -17.43
CA LYS A 91 -17.56 13.99 -17.95
C LYS A 91 -17.04 13.09 -16.84
N LYS A 92 -17.97 12.46 -16.14
CA LYS A 92 -17.69 11.35 -15.23
C LYS A 92 -16.77 10.34 -15.94
N VAL A 93 -15.64 9.99 -15.33
CA VAL A 93 -14.80 8.89 -15.82
C VAL A 93 -15.51 7.59 -15.44
N MET A 94 -16.17 6.98 -16.43
CA MET A 94 -16.77 5.66 -16.27
C MET A 94 -15.74 4.59 -16.68
N PRO A 95 -15.82 3.38 -16.10
CA PRO A 95 -15.05 2.25 -16.58
C PRO A 95 -15.21 2.05 -18.10
N GLY A 96 -14.10 1.76 -18.78
CA GLY A 96 -14.02 1.67 -20.24
C GLY A 96 -13.93 3.02 -20.96
N GLN A 97 -13.90 4.15 -20.22
CA GLN A 97 -13.65 5.46 -20.80
C GLN A 97 -12.18 5.87 -20.65
N SER A 98 -11.66 6.47 -21.72
CA SER A 98 -10.37 7.17 -21.70
C SER A 98 -10.59 8.66 -21.47
N TYR A 99 -9.74 9.30 -20.68
CA TYR A 99 -9.64 10.76 -20.64
C TYR A 99 -8.20 11.22 -20.86
N TYR A 100 -8.05 12.51 -21.15
CA TYR A 100 -6.75 13.18 -21.26
C TYR A 100 -6.54 14.06 -20.03
N GLY A 101 -5.39 13.93 -19.37
CA GLY A 101 -5.03 14.75 -18.21
C GLY A 101 -5.11 16.24 -18.49
N ILE A 102 -5.49 17.03 -17.48
CA ILE A 102 -5.55 18.48 -17.58
C ILE A 102 -4.14 19.05 -17.39
N VAL A 103 -3.85 20.10 -18.15
CA VAL A 103 -2.57 20.80 -18.17
C VAL A 103 -2.27 21.45 -16.82
N ASP A 104 -1.79 20.70 -15.84
CA ASP A 104 -1.06 21.29 -14.71
C ASP A 104 0.44 21.14 -14.93
N LYS A 105 1.02 22.07 -15.69
CA LYS A 105 2.48 22.15 -15.91
C LYS A 105 3.26 22.40 -14.62
N ASN A 106 2.59 22.65 -13.50
CA ASN A 106 3.22 23.08 -12.26
C ASN A 106 3.31 21.98 -11.21
N ILE A 107 3.03 20.71 -11.51
CA ILE A 107 3.29 19.62 -10.54
C ILE A 107 4.82 19.44 -10.44
N PRO A 108 5.48 19.91 -9.36
CA PRO A 108 6.91 19.77 -9.23
C PRO A 108 7.25 18.30 -9.01
N SER A 109 8.28 17.80 -9.70
CA SER A 109 8.81 16.48 -9.40
C SER A 109 9.41 16.43 -7.97
N PRO A 110 9.59 15.23 -7.38
CA PRO A 110 10.35 15.10 -6.14
C PRO A 110 11.74 15.76 -6.23
N ARG A 111 12.40 15.66 -7.38
CA ARG A 111 13.70 16.32 -7.63
C ARG A 111 13.58 17.84 -7.67
N ASP A 112 12.55 18.39 -8.30
CA ASP A 112 12.35 19.85 -8.39
C ASP A 112 11.99 20.47 -7.04
N THR A 113 11.20 19.75 -6.24
CA THR A 113 10.91 20.12 -4.85
C THR A 113 12.22 20.23 -4.05
N LEU A 114 13.13 19.26 -4.20
CA LEU A 114 14.43 19.30 -3.52
C LEU A 114 15.35 20.39 -4.06
N LYS A 115 15.37 20.63 -5.39
CA LYS A 115 16.11 21.76 -5.97
C LYS A 115 15.67 23.07 -5.34
N SER A 116 14.36 23.28 -5.21
CA SER A 116 13.81 24.49 -4.59
C SER A 116 14.18 24.61 -3.11
N ILE A 117 14.04 23.54 -2.32
CA ILE A 117 14.35 23.55 -0.87
C ILE A 117 15.82 23.90 -0.62
N TYR A 118 16.72 23.36 -1.43
CA TYR A 118 18.16 23.47 -1.22
C TYR A 118 18.85 24.50 -2.12
N ASN A 119 18.09 25.19 -2.98
CA ASN A 119 18.63 26.07 -4.02
C ASN A 119 19.68 25.38 -4.92
N LEU A 120 19.40 24.13 -5.32
CA LEU A 120 20.32 23.30 -6.12
C LEU A 120 20.07 23.44 -7.61
N THR A 121 21.14 23.27 -8.39
CA THR A 121 21.02 23.22 -9.86
C THR A 121 20.74 21.82 -10.38
N LYS A 122 21.32 20.81 -9.74
CA LYS A 122 21.15 19.40 -10.12
C LYS A 122 20.88 18.55 -8.89
N VAL A 123 19.94 17.63 -9.06
CA VAL A 123 19.58 16.58 -8.10
C VAL A 123 19.54 15.27 -8.88
N LYS A 124 20.15 14.22 -8.32
CA LYS A 124 20.13 12.88 -8.89
C LYS A 124 19.79 11.85 -7.83
N PHE A 125 19.30 10.69 -8.27
CA PHE A 125 19.20 9.51 -7.42
C PHE A 125 20.58 9.08 -6.95
N SER A 126 20.73 8.77 -5.67
CA SER A 126 22.01 8.35 -5.09
C SER A 126 22.09 6.88 -4.74
N GLN A 127 20.99 6.13 -4.87
CA GLN A 127 21.00 4.71 -4.58
C GLN A 127 21.35 3.90 -5.83
N SER A 128 21.97 2.75 -5.62
CA SER A 128 22.25 1.75 -6.64
C SER A 128 21.68 0.42 -6.18
N PRO A 129 21.31 -0.48 -7.11
CA PRO A 129 20.82 -1.79 -6.72
C PRO A 129 21.91 -2.54 -5.96
N THR A 130 21.51 -3.27 -4.92
CA THR A 130 22.39 -4.19 -4.19
C THR A 130 22.61 -5.49 -4.96
N LEU A 131 21.62 -5.91 -5.75
CA LEU A 131 21.69 -7.07 -6.64
C LEU A 131 21.07 -6.75 -8.01
N GLY A 132 21.60 -7.37 -9.06
CA GLY A 132 21.13 -7.19 -10.43
C GLY A 132 21.51 -5.83 -11.03
N LYS A 133 21.01 -5.58 -12.24
CA LYS A 133 21.25 -4.33 -12.98
C LYS A 133 20.05 -4.03 -13.86
N HIS A 134 19.64 -2.77 -13.88
CA HIS A 134 18.60 -2.29 -14.80
C HIS A 134 19.01 -2.46 -16.27
N ARG A 135 18.05 -2.84 -17.11
CA ARG A 135 18.13 -2.82 -18.57
C ARG A 135 17.21 -1.72 -19.09
N PRO A 136 17.75 -0.52 -19.43
CA PRO A 136 16.92 0.65 -19.73
C PRO A 136 15.93 0.46 -20.88
N ASP A 137 16.19 -0.47 -21.78
CA ASP A 137 15.36 -0.82 -22.95
C ASP A 137 14.32 -1.91 -22.67
N ALA A 138 14.33 -2.54 -21.49
CA ALA A 138 13.36 -3.55 -21.10
C ALA A 138 12.07 -2.93 -20.54
N ASP A 139 10.98 -3.69 -20.60
CA ASP A 139 9.82 -3.45 -19.74
C ASP A 139 10.16 -3.80 -18.29
N VAL A 140 9.41 -3.26 -17.33
CA VAL A 140 9.73 -3.42 -15.91
C VAL A 140 8.49 -3.52 -15.03
N ILE A 141 8.56 -4.40 -14.03
CA ILE A 141 7.59 -4.51 -12.95
C ILE A 141 8.27 -4.10 -11.65
N MET A 142 7.69 -3.12 -10.95
CA MET A 142 8.27 -2.53 -9.74
C MET A 142 7.39 -2.79 -8.52
N SER A 143 8.01 -3.21 -7.41
CA SER A 143 7.32 -3.42 -6.15
C SER A 143 8.17 -3.04 -4.94
N MET A 144 7.55 -2.47 -3.92
CA MET A 144 8.18 -2.26 -2.61
C MET A 144 7.70 -3.33 -1.64
N VAL A 145 8.60 -4.25 -1.28
CA VAL A 145 8.37 -5.38 -0.37
C VAL A 145 8.95 -5.15 1.04
N TYR A 146 9.08 -3.88 1.42
CA TYR A 146 9.66 -3.49 2.69
C TYR A 146 8.89 -4.05 3.89
N GLY A 147 9.57 -4.83 4.73
CA GLY A 147 9.00 -5.44 5.93
C GLY A 147 8.21 -6.73 5.66
N TYR A 148 8.24 -7.25 4.43
CA TYR A 148 7.67 -8.55 4.11
C TYR A 148 8.68 -9.68 4.33
N LYS A 149 8.15 -10.86 4.61
CA LYS A 149 8.91 -12.10 4.74
C LYS A 149 8.97 -12.84 3.41
N LEU A 150 9.88 -13.82 3.30
CA LEU A 150 10.05 -14.64 2.09
C LEU A 150 8.73 -15.25 1.62
N GLU A 151 7.93 -15.79 2.55
CA GLU A 151 6.65 -16.43 2.21
C GLU A 151 5.58 -15.49 1.62
N GLN A 152 5.75 -14.18 1.80
CA GLN A 152 4.84 -13.18 1.27
C GLN A 152 5.27 -12.67 -0.10
N ILE A 153 6.55 -12.79 -0.46
CA ILE A 153 7.10 -12.26 -1.70
C ILE A 153 7.34 -13.34 -2.76
N VAL A 154 7.49 -14.60 -2.33
CA VAL A 154 7.87 -15.70 -3.22
C VAL A 154 6.92 -15.79 -4.42
N ILE A 155 5.61 -15.75 -4.16
CA ILE A 155 4.57 -15.84 -5.19
C ILE A 155 4.66 -14.70 -6.19
N PHE A 156 4.91 -13.47 -5.72
CA PHE A 156 4.99 -12.31 -6.60
C PHE A 156 6.07 -12.52 -7.68
N ILE A 157 7.24 -13.00 -7.29
CA ILE A 157 8.35 -13.25 -8.23
C ILE A 157 8.14 -14.54 -9.01
N THR A 158 7.83 -15.66 -8.35
CA THR A 158 7.76 -16.96 -9.03
C THR A 158 6.61 -17.02 -10.02
N SER A 159 5.42 -16.52 -9.65
CA SER A 159 4.28 -16.51 -10.59
C SER A 159 4.57 -15.66 -11.82
N LEU A 160 5.27 -14.52 -11.67
CA LEU A 160 5.69 -13.69 -12.80
C LEU A 160 6.68 -14.43 -13.71
N VAL A 161 7.69 -15.08 -13.12
CA VAL A 161 8.69 -15.85 -13.88
C VAL A 161 8.04 -17.03 -14.61
N GLU A 162 7.08 -17.71 -13.98
CA GLU A 162 6.29 -18.80 -14.59
C GLU A 162 5.53 -18.36 -15.84
N THR A 163 5.18 -17.07 -15.96
CA THR A 163 4.54 -16.53 -17.17
C THR A 163 5.48 -16.43 -18.37
N GLY A 164 6.80 -16.61 -18.17
CA GLY A 164 7.83 -16.41 -19.18
C GLY A 164 8.25 -14.94 -19.35
N TYR A 165 7.84 -14.03 -18.46
CA TYR A 165 8.23 -12.63 -18.48
C TYR A 165 9.77 -12.45 -18.55
N GLN A 166 10.23 -11.62 -19.49
CA GLN A 166 11.66 -11.40 -19.78
C GLN A 166 12.18 -10.02 -19.37
N GLY A 167 11.30 -9.11 -18.94
CA GLY A 167 11.68 -7.76 -18.51
C GLY A 167 12.31 -7.75 -17.12
N ASP A 168 12.55 -6.55 -16.58
CA ASP A 168 13.14 -6.40 -15.25
C ASP A 168 12.08 -6.59 -14.16
N ILE A 169 12.47 -7.22 -13.06
CA ILE A 169 11.70 -7.28 -11.82
C ILE A 169 12.44 -6.42 -10.79
N VAL A 170 11.93 -5.22 -10.49
CA VAL A 170 12.58 -4.31 -9.55
C VAL A 170 11.88 -4.38 -8.20
N ILE A 171 12.63 -4.73 -7.15
CA ILE A 171 12.10 -4.79 -5.79
C ILE A 171 12.88 -3.90 -4.82
N GLY A 172 12.15 -3.22 -3.94
CA GLY A 172 12.72 -2.53 -2.79
C GLY A 172 12.42 -3.26 -1.48
N THR A 173 13.45 -3.69 -0.76
CA THR A 173 13.33 -4.43 0.49
C THR A 173 13.85 -3.63 1.70
N GLY A 174 13.66 -4.16 2.91
CA GLY A 174 14.34 -3.64 4.10
C GLY A 174 15.85 -3.85 4.04
N LYS A 175 16.59 -3.15 4.89
CA LYS A 175 18.01 -3.44 5.08
C LYS A 175 18.21 -4.83 5.64
N ASP A 176 19.29 -5.48 5.20
CA ASP A 176 19.74 -6.77 5.73
C ASP A 176 18.64 -7.85 5.72
N PRO A 177 18.12 -8.26 4.54
CA PRO A 177 17.21 -9.39 4.44
C PRO A 177 17.82 -10.64 5.10
N ASP A 178 16.97 -11.57 5.58
CA ASP A 178 17.47 -12.82 6.14
C ASP A 178 18.18 -13.69 5.07
N GLU A 179 19.01 -14.64 5.49
CA GLU A 179 19.83 -15.43 4.57
C GLU A 179 18.98 -16.20 3.55
N GLU A 180 17.82 -16.73 3.95
CA GLU A 180 16.91 -17.42 3.02
C GLU A 180 16.37 -16.46 1.94
N MET A 181 16.04 -15.23 2.30
CA MET A 181 15.61 -14.20 1.35
C MET A 181 16.77 -13.72 0.46
N LYS A 182 18.00 -13.63 0.99
CA LYS A 182 19.21 -13.31 0.19
C LYS A 182 19.48 -14.39 -0.85
N ASP A 183 19.45 -15.66 -0.46
CA ASP A 183 19.66 -16.79 -1.37
C ASP A 183 18.60 -16.80 -2.48
N PHE A 184 17.33 -16.59 -2.11
CA PHE A 184 16.24 -16.44 -3.05
C PHE A 184 16.49 -15.28 -4.02
N PHE A 185 16.87 -14.09 -3.53
CA PHE A 185 17.15 -12.94 -4.39
C PHE A 185 18.35 -13.16 -5.31
N ASN A 186 19.43 -13.75 -4.82
CA ASN A 186 20.60 -14.06 -5.65
C ASN A 186 20.22 -14.98 -6.81
N PHE A 187 19.47 -16.05 -6.53
CA PHE A 187 19.02 -16.97 -7.56
C PHE A 187 18.20 -16.26 -8.65
N TYR A 188 17.20 -15.45 -8.28
CA TYR A 188 16.37 -14.75 -9.25
C TYR A 188 17.08 -13.56 -9.93
N ALA A 189 18.09 -12.96 -9.29
CA ALA A 189 18.91 -11.93 -9.93
C ALA A 189 19.83 -12.53 -11.01
N GLU A 190 20.39 -13.71 -10.75
CA GLU A 190 21.24 -14.42 -11.70
C GLU A 190 20.46 -15.00 -12.89
N ASN A 191 19.24 -15.48 -12.66
CA ASN A 191 18.51 -16.27 -13.65
C ASN A 191 17.31 -15.54 -14.28
N HIS A 192 16.78 -14.49 -13.65
CA HIS A 192 15.47 -13.93 -14.00
C HIS A 192 15.41 -12.39 -13.90
N HIS A 193 16.54 -11.71 -14.09
CA HIS A 193 16.61 -10.24 -14.17
C HIS A 193 15.98 -9.50 -12.98
N LEU A 194 16.05 -10.10 -11.78
CA LEU A 194 15.68 -9.42 -10.55
C LEU A 194 16.70 -8.34 -10.21
N VAL A 195 16.21 -7.14 -9.93
CA VAL A 195 16.97 -5.98 -9.47
C VAL A 195 16.51 -5.62 -8.06
N VAL A 196 17.41 -5.69 -7.09
CA VAL A 196 17.07 -5.50 -5.67
C VAL A 196 17.68 -4.22 -5.14
N TYR A 197 16.89 -3.44 -4.41
CA TYR A 197 17.34 -2.30 -3.61
C TYR A 197 17.10 -2.55 -2.13
N GLU A 198 18.14 -2.44 -1.32
CA GLU A 198 18.00 -2.33 0.13
C GLU A 198 17.70 -0.88 0.52
N LEU A 199 16.47 -0.63 0.94
CA LEU A 199 15.99 0.73 1.16
C LEU A 199 16.46 1.26 2.52
N PRO A 200 17.24 2.35 2.56
CA PRO A 200 17.74 2.93 3.80
C PRO A 200 16.68 3.75 4.55
N LEU A 201 15.58 3.10 4.92
CA LEU A 201 14.50 3.75 5.66
C LEU A 201 14.83 3.85 7.14
N LYS A 202 14.57 5.02 7.72
CA LYS A 202 14.63 5.24 9.17
C LYS A 202 13.23 5.49 9.70
N CYS A 203 12.60 4.42 10.16
CA CYS A 203 11.25 4.45 10.73
C CYS A 203 11.29 4.83 12.22
N CYS A 204 10.25 5.53 12.69
CA CYS A 204 10.18 5.87 14.12
C CYS A 204 10.03 4.64 15.03
N CYS A 205 9.50 3.53 14.50
CA CYS A 205 9.39 2.24 15.17
C CYS A 205 9.52 1.11 14.14
N PRO A 206 9.94 -0.11 14.54
CA PRO A 206 10.16 -1.25 13.64
C PRO A 206 8.88 -1.96 13.17
N ARG A 207 7.67 -1.43 13.46
CA ARG A 207 6.41 -2.06 13.03
C ARG A 207 5.94 -1.48 11.70
N ALA A 208 5.23 -2.30 10.92
CA ALA A 208 4.53 -1.82 9.71
C ALA A 208 3.53 -0.71 10.08
N GLY A 209 3.35 0.26 9.18
CA GLY A 209 2.41 1.37 9.38
C GLY A 209 2.97 2.58 10.13
N HIS A 210 4.27 2.64 10.36
CA HIS A 210 4.89 3.82 10.97
C HIS A 210 5.52 4.76 9.93
N PRO A 211 5.45 6.08 10.14
CA PRO A 211 6.15 7.03 9.29
C PRO A 211 7.68 6.84 9.34
N CYS A 212 8.31 6.83 8.17
CA CYS A 212 9.74 6.67 7.97
C CYS A 212 10.32 7.88 7.23
N HIS A 213 11.60 8.16 7.50
CA HIS A 213 12.40 9.00 6.62
C HIS A 213 13.08 8.13 5.58
N VAL A 214 13.11 8.61 4.34
CA VAL A 214 14.00 8.06 3.32
C VAL A 214 15.37 8.73 3.49
N LEU A 215 16.40 7.95 3.82
CA LEU A 215 17.74 8.49 4.02
C LEU A 215 18.53 8.43 2.71
N ASN A 216 19.24 9.50 2.37
CA ASN A 216 20.22 9.49 1.27
C ASN A 216 19.64 8.93 -0.04
N MET A 217 18.39 9.30 -0.36
CA MET A 217 17.77 8.95 -1.63
C MET A 217 18.31 9.79 -2.79
N TYR A 218 18.66 11.03 -2.47
CA TYR A 218 19.15 11.99 -3.44
C TYR A 218 20.52 12.53 -3.06
N GLU A 219 21.25 12.89 -4.09
CA GLU A 219 22.45 13.73 -4.02
C GLU A 219 22.20 15.00 -4.81
N GLY A 220 22.80 16.11 -4.37
CA GLY A 220 22.68 17.41 -5.04
C GLY A 220 23.98 18.20 -5.08
N ILE A 221 24.04 19.15 -6.01
CA ILE A 221 25.12 20.13 -6.12
C ILE A 221 24.60 21.53 -6.49
N ASN A 222 25.33 22.55 -6.01
CA ASN A 222 25.29 23.91 -6.54
C ASN A 222 26.29 24.04 -7.70
N GLU A 223 26.04 24.96 -8.62
CA GLU A 223 26.70 25.16 -9.93
C GLU A 223 28.20 24.78 -10.05
N ASN A 224 28.59 24.20 -11.21
CA ASN A 224 29.96 23.99 -11.70
C ASN A 224 30.98 23.29 -10.78
N ILE A 225 30.54 22.69 -9.67
CA ILE A 225 31.41 21.91 -8.80
C ILE A 225 31.59 20.48 -9.38
N PRO A 226 32.82 19.91 -9.39
CA PRO A 226 33.07 18.56 -9.88
C PRO A 226 32.17 17.49 -9.24
N GLN A 227 31.98 16.37 -9.96
CA GLN A 227 31.16 15.24 -9.50
C GLN A 227 31.63 14.60 -8.17
N SER A 228 32.88 14.83 -7.76
CA SER A 228 33.37 14.41 -6.44
C SER A 228 32.75 15.19 -5.27
N SER A 229 32.01 16.26 -5.54
CA SER A 229 31.42 17.14 -4.51
C SER A 229 29.92 16.98 -4.32
N TRP A 230 29.31 15.94 -4.91
CA TRP A 230 27.89 15.66 -4.67
C TRP A 230 27.66 15.31 -3.21
N GLN A 231 26.70 16.02 -2.59
CA GLN A 231 26.37 15.82 -1.19
C GLN A 231 25.05 15.07 -1.08
N LYS A 232 25.02 14.07 -0.20
CA LYS A 232 23.78 13.39 0.16
C LYS A 232 22.82 14.40 0.77
N LEU A 233 21.64 14.52 0.17
CA LEU A 233 20.61 15.44 0.63
C LEU A 233 19.83 14.78 1.76
N LYS A 234 19.53 15.58 2.78
CA LYS A 234 18.59 15.18 3.81
C LYS A 234 17.18 15.39 3.26
N ASP A 235 16.27 14.45 3.49
CA ASP A 235 14.88 14.74 3.18
C ASP A 235 14.27 15.59 4.30
N HIS A 236 14.01 16.87 4.00
CA HIS A 236 13.36 17.80 4.93
C HIS A 236 11.83 17.68 4.95
N ARG A 237 11.24 16.91 4.03
CA ARG A 237 9.79 16.67 4.03
C ARG A 237 9.40 15.81 5.24
N THR A 238 8.11 15.85 5.54
CA THR A 238 7.52 15.04 6.61
C THR A 238 7.75 13.55 6.37
N LYS A 239 7.91 12.80 7.47
CA LYS A 239 8.02 11.33 7.43
C LYS A 239 6.81 10.74 6.73
N ARG A 240 7.03 9.73 5.89
CA ARG A 240 6.00 9.11 5.05
C ARG A 240 5.80 7.66 5.45
N LEU A 241 4.60 7.11 5.27
CA LEU A 241 4.41 5.66 5.43
C LEU A 241 4.93 4.93 4.19
N ALA A 242 5.29 3.65 4.35
CA ALA A 242 5.84 2.82 3.27
C ALA A 242 4.96 2.83 2.00
N ALA A 243 3.64 2.82 2.18
CA ALA A 243 2.65 2.87 1.09
C ALA A 243 2.72 4.15 0.24
N VAL A 244 3.26 5.25 0.77
CA VAL A 244 3.54 6.46 -0.01
C VAL A 244 4.99 6.48 -0.49
N ILE A 245 5.95 6.08 0.36
CA ILE A 245 7.38 6.03 0.02
C ILE A 245 7.65 5.25 -1.27
N ARG A 246 6.90 4.15 -1.49
CA ARG A 246 7.03 3.34 -2.71
C ARG A 246 6.92 4.15 -3.99
N TYR A 247 6.02 5.14 -4.06
CA TYR A 247 5.82 5.95 -5.27
C TYR A 247 7.01 6.85 -5.56
N GLU A 248 7.75 7.24 -4.53
CA GLU A 248 8.97 8.00 -4.73
C GLU A 248 10.09 7.13 -5.31
N TYR A 249 10.19 5.88 -4.85
CA TYR A 249 11.12 4.91 -5.45
C TYR A 249 10.69 4.52 -6.85
N TYR A 250 9.39 4.32 -7.09
CA TYR A 250 8.85 4.04 -8.42
C TYR A 250 9.15 5.19 -9.38
N TYR A 251 9.03 6.44 -8.95
CA TYR A 251 9.45 7.61 -9.72
C TYR A 251 10.94 7.52 -10.10
N GLU A 252 11.82 7.32 -9.13
CA GLU A 252 13.26 7.27 -9.38
C GLU A 252 13.68 6.08 -10.24
N TRP A 253 13.10 4.90 -10.03
CA TRP A 253 13.36 3.72 -10.86
C TRP A 253 12.80 3.88 -12.26
N SER A 254 11.64 4.52 -12.43
CA SER A 254 11.06 4.78 -13.77
C SER A 254 11.97 5.67 -14.60
N MET A 255 12.72 6.59 -13.98
CA MET A 255 13.70 7.44 -14.65
C MET A 255 14.93 6.69 -15.19
N LEU A 256 15.10 5.40 -14.85
CA LEU A 256 16.21 4.56 -15.33
C LEU A 256 15.90 3.81 -16.64
N TYR A 257 14.66 3.90 -17.12
CA TYR A 257 14.18 3.24 -18.34
C TYR A 257 13.96 4.24 -19.47
N GLN A 258 13.94 3.74 -20.71
CA GLN A 258 13.70 4.54 -21.92
C GLN A 258 12.21 4.83 -22.09
N SER A 259 11.88 5.86 -22.89
CA SER A 259 10.50 6.31 -23.10
C SER A 259 9.55 5.21 -23.61
N LYS A 260 10.10 4.28 -24.38
CA LYS A 260 9.40 3.14 -24.98
C LYS A 260 9.22 1.93 -24.05
N SER A 261 9.85 1.93 -22.87
CA SER A 261 9.63 0.89 -21.86
C SER A 261 8.23 1.00 -21.25
N ARG A 262 7.60 -0.14 -20.97
CA ARG A 262 6.36 -0.23 -20.22
C ARG A 262 6.67 -0.54 -18.77
N ILE A 263 5.93 0.08 -17.87
CA ILE A 263 6.15 0.01 -16.43
C ILE A 263 4.84 -0.40 -15.76
N LEU A 264 4.90 -1.47 -14.98
CA LEU A 264 3.84 -1.83 -14.03
C LEU A 264 4.36 -1.59 -12.62
N VAL A 265 3.73 -0.69 -11.88
CA VAL A 265 3.94 -0.57 -10.43
C VAL A 265 2.89 -1.41 -9.72
N SER A 266 3.29 -2.11 -8.66
CA SER A 266 2.44 -3.12 -8.02
C SER A 266 2.67 -3.22 -6.51
N ASP A 267 1.64 -3.64 -5.78
CA ASP A 267 1.79 -4.29 -4.48
C ASP A 267 2.59 -5.58 -4.64
N GLY A 268 3.39 -5.94 -3.63
CA GLY A 268 4.23 -7.15 -3.68
C GLY A 268 3.68 -8.32 -2.88
N ARG A 269 2.71 -8.11 -1.97
CA ARG A 269 2.22 -9.14 -1.05
C ARG A 269 1.07 -9.96 -1.64
N ASP A 270 0.11 -9.28 -2.24
CA ASP A 270 -1.19 -9.85 -2.62
C ASP A 270 -1.44 -9.74 -4.13
N VAL A 271 -0.36 -9.86 -4.92
CA VAL A 271 -0.39 -9.87 -6.38
C VAL A 271 0.09 -11.22 -6.91
N TYR A 272 -0.64 -11.73 -7.89
CA TYR A 272 -0.39 -13.01 -8.55
C TYR A 272 -0.47 -12.83 -10.07
N PHE A 273 0.51 -13.35 -10.79
CA PHE A 273 0.56 -13.26 -12.25
C PHE A 273 0.13 -14.59 -12.88
N GLN A 274 -0.75 -14.51 -13.88
CA GLN A 274 -1.15 -15.66 -14.69
C GLN A 274 -0.56 -15.60 -16.10
N ARG A 275 -0.19 -14.40 -16.55
CA ARG A 275 0.42 -14.12 -17.86
C ARG A 275 1.35 -12.92 -17.75
N ASP A 276 2.22 -12.77 -18.74
CA ASP A 276 3.00 -11.55 -18.92
C ASP A 276 2.03 -10.35 -19.07
N PRO A 277 2.06 -9.36 -18.15
CA PRO A 277 1.12 -8.25 -18.15
C PRO A 277 1.27 -7.30 -19.34
N PHE A 278 2.35 -7.44 -20.11
CA PHE A 278 2.61 -6.60 -21.26
C PHE A 278 2.36 -7.29 -22.60
N GLN A 279 2.13 -8.61 -22.61
CA GLN A 279 1.96 -9.38 -23.85
C GLN A 279 0.74 -8.95 -24.68
N GLN A 280 -0.31 -8.47 -24.01
CA GLN A 280 -1.58 -8.10 -24.65
C GLN A 280 -1.70 -6.61 -24.95
N LEU A 281 -0.66 -5.83 -24.65
CA LEU A 281 -0.66 -4.38 -24.88
C LEU A 281 -0.04 -4.05 -26.23
N PRO A 282 -0.69 -3.22 -27.06
CA PRO A 282 0.00 -2.66 -28.22
C PRO A 282 1.22 -1.87 -27.74
N TYR A 283 2.37 -2.09 -28.38
CA TYR A 283 3.59 -1.31 -28.11
C TYR A 283 3.43 0.14 -28.57
N GLU A 284 2.67 0.34 -29.64
CA GLU A 284 2.34 1.63 -30.20
C GLU A 284 1.38 2.36 -29.23
N ASP A 285 1.67 3.63 -28.93
CA ASP A 285 0.88 4.54 -28.07
C ASP A 285 1.00 4.43 -26.54
N MET A 286 1.96 3.65 -26.00
CA MET A 286 2.09 3.57 -24.53
C MET A 286 2.82 4.75 -23.88
N GLU A 287 3.64 5.53 -24.59
CA GLU A 287 4.49 6.58 -24.00
C GLU A 287 3.71 7.58 -23.13
N ALA A 288 2.48 7.91 -23.54
CA ALA A 288 1.59 8.83 -22.84
C ALA A 288 0.32 8.13 -22.31
N HIS A 289 0.36 6.81 -22.10
CA HIS A 289 -0.81 6.04 -21.70
C HIS A 289 -0.64 5.42 -20.30
N ILE A 290 -1.66 5.58 -19.47
CA ILE A 290 -1.80 4.90 -18.17
C ILE A 290 -3.05 4.04 -18.18
N ILE A 291 -2.90 2.83 -17.68
CA ILE A 291 -3.90 1.80 -17.52
C ILE A 291 -4.08 1.54 -16.02
N MET A 292 -5.30 1.69 -15.55
CA MET A 292 -5.71 1.44 -14.17
C MET A 292 -6.88 0.46 -14.15
N ALA A 293 -7.06 -0.26 -13.04
CA ALA A 293 -8.21 -1.11 -12.83
C ALA A 293 -9.06 -0.59 -11.67
N ASP A 294 -10.37 -0.60 -11.87
CA ASP A 294 -11.28 -0.34 -10.78
C ASP A 294 -11.24 -1.44 -9.71
N SER A 295 -11.97 -1.19 -8.62
CA SER A 295 -12.06 -2.12 -7.50
C SER A 295 -13.13 -3.21 -7.69
N GLY A 296 -13.79 -3.27 -8.84
CA GLY A 296 -14.91 -4.17 -9.10
C GLY A 296 -16.21 -3.74 -8.42
N PRO A 297 -17.27 -4.56 -8.53
CA PRO A 297 -18.60 -4.22 -8.07
C PRO A 297 -18.72 -4.21 -6.54
N PRO A 298 -19.75 -3.54 -5.99
CA PRO A 298 -20.03 -3.60 -4.58
C PRO A 298 -20.32 -5.04 -4.11
N PRO A 299 -20.05 -5.32 -2.84
CA PRO A 299 -20.26 -6.65 -2.25
C PRO A 299 -21.74 -7.02 -2.09
N ASP A 300 -22.67 -6.08 -2.31
CA ASP A 300 -24.11 -6.31 -2.21
C ASP A 300 -24.65 -7.01 -3.46
N PRO A 301 -25.14 -8.27 -3.37
CA PRO A 301 -25.64 -9.02 -4.52
C PRO A 301 -26.98 -8.51 -5.05
N SER A 302 -27.67 -7.65 -4.30
CA SER A 302 -28.89 -6.99 -4.78
C SER A 302 -28.59 -5.78 -5.67
N LYS A 303 -27.34 -5.32 -5.68
CA LYS A 303 -26.88 -4.23 -6.54
C LYS A 303 -26.43 -4.76 -7.90
N PRO A 304 -26.61 -3.96 -8.97
CA PRO A 304 -26.08 -4.32 -10.27
C PRO A 304 -24.55 -4.48 -10.19
N LEU A 305 -24.00 -5.33 -11.06
CA LEU A 305 -22.55 -5.59 -11.16
C LEU A 305 -21.80 -4.42 -11.82
N VAL A 306 -22.06 -3.20 -11.34
CA VAL A 306 -21.38 -1.98 -11.73
C VAL A 306 -20.26 -1.69 -10.74
N PRO A 307 -19.16 -1.05 -11.16
CA PRO A 307 -18.06 -0.73 -10.28
C PRO A 307 -18.45 0.12 -9.07
N MET A 308 -17.87 -0.18 -7.92
CA MET A 308 -18.10 0.54 -6.67
C MET A 308 -17.72 2.01 -6.83
N VAL A 309 -18.59 2.92 -6.40
CA VAL A 309 -18.29 4.35 -6.31
C VAL A 309 -17.72 4.72 -4.94
N ILE A 310 -17.00 5.84 -4.86
CA ILE A 310 -16.26 6.27 -3.68
C ILE A 310 -17.15 6.39 -2.43
N GLU A 311 -18.36 6.95 -2.54
CA GLU A 311 -19.29 7.10 -1.41
C GLU A 311 -19.81 5.77 -0.85
N GLU A 312 -19.80 4.70 -1.65
CA GLU A 312 -20.18 3.37 -1.21
C GLU A 312 -19.01 2.65 -0.50
N SER A 313 -17.77 3.02 -0.82
CA SER A 313 -16.59 2.53 -0.11
C SER A 313 -16.30 3.41 1.11
N ILE A 314 -16.82 3.01 2.27
CA ILE A 314 -16.57 3.72 3.54
C ILE A 314 -15.07 4.00 3.78
N PRO A 315 -14.12 3.06 3.52
CA PRO A 315 -12.70 3.35 3.63
C PRO A 315 -12.23 4.46 2.66
N ASP A 316 -12.50 4.34 1.36
CA ASP A 316 -12.03 5.31 0.35
C ASP A 316 -12.67 6.69 0.55
N TYR A 317 -13.97 6.75 0.86
CA TYR A 317 -14.67 7.98 1.22
C TYR A 317 -13.97 8.69 2.38
N ASN A 318 -13.69 7.96 3.47
CA ASN A 318 -13.04 8.54 4.64
C ASN A 318 -11.58 8.92 4.37
N TRP A 319 -10.84 8.12 3.59
CA TRP A 319 -9.47 8.46 3.21
C TRP A 319 -9.40 9.76 2.40
N ILE A 320 -10.29 9.96 1.42
CA ILE A 320 -10.34 11.19 0.64
C ILE A 320 -10.81 12.37 1.50
N LYS A 321 -11.87 12.19 2.30
CA LYS A 321 -12.39 13.22 3.19
C LYS A 321 -11.33 13.72 4.18
N GLU A 322 -10.56 12.81 4.78
CA GLU A 322 -9.52 13.18 5.73
C GLU A 322 -8.27 13.73 5.01
N ALA A 323 -7.79 13.10 3.93
CA ALA A 323 -6.63 13.60 3.17
C ALA A 323 -6.78 15.05 2.67
N TYR A 324 -8.02 15.43 2.33
CA TYR A 324 -8.33 16.74 1.76
C TYR A 324 -9.28 17.56 2.66
N LYS A 325 -9.18 17.36 3.97
CA LYS A 325 -10.04 18.01 4.97
C LYS A 325 -10.08 19.52 4.81
N GLY A 326 -11.29 20.07 4.76
CA GLY A 326 -11.51 21.52 4.59
C GLY A 326 -11.55 21.98 3.13
N THR A 327 -11.52 21.06 2.16
CA THR A 327 -11.73 21.34 0.73
C THR A 327 -13.05 20.72 0.23
N SER A 328 -13.51 21.09 -0.97
CA SER A 328 -14.66 20.46 -1.63
C SER A 328 -14.33 19.11 -2.29
N THR A 329 -13.07 18.65 -2.21
CA THR A 329 -12.57 17.51 -2.99
C THR A 329 -13.44 16.27 -2.88
N ILE A 330 -13.90 15.91 -1.68
CA ILE A 330 -14.78 14.74 -1.51
C ILE A 330 -16.13 14.92 -2.21
N GLU A 331 -16.73 16.10 -2.16
CA GLU A 331 -18.01 16.36 -2.83
C GLU A 331 -17.87 16.24 -4.35
N ASP A 332 -16.73 16.69 -4.89
CA ASP A 332 -16.42 16.62 -6.31
C ASP A 332 -16.28 15.17 -6.81
N VAL A 333 -15.75 14.25 -5.99
CA VAL A 333 -15.38 12.90 -6.46
C VAL A 333 -16.18 11.74 -5.86
N LYS A 334 -16.98 11.94 -4.80
CA LYS A 334 -17.62 10.83 -4.06
C LYS A 334 -18.53 9.95 -4.91
N HIS A 335 -19.05 10.46 -6.02
CA HIS A 335 -19.96 9.76 -6.92
C HIS A 335 -19.25 9.03 -8.08
N LEU A 336 -17.91 9.02 -8.08
CA LEU A 336 -17.07 8.42 -9.12
C LEU A 336 -16.51 7.07 -8.67
N THR A 337 -16.11 6.24 -9.63
CA THR A 337 -15.67 4.85 -9.40
C THR A 337 -14.38 4.77 -8.58
N VAL A 338 -14.27 3.80 -7.67
CA VAL A 338 -13.03 3.53 -6.94
C VAL A 338 -12.03 2.80 -7.84
N SER A 339 -10.88 3.41 -8.08
CA SER A 339 -9.71 2.79 -8.72
C SER A 339 -8.68 2.34 -7.70
N CYS A 340 -8.09 1.15 -7.87
CA CYS A 340 -7.13 0.63 -6.90
C CYS A 340 -5.69 1.05 -7.21
N SER A 341 -5.05 1.73 -6.26
CA SER A 341 -3.67 2.21 -6.38
C SER A 341 -2.62 1.09 -6.30
N GLY A 342 -3.00 -0.12 -5.88
CA GLY A 342 -2.06 -1.22 -5.71
C GLY A 342 -1.55 -1.84 -7.01
N THR A 343 -2.12 -1.48 -8.16
CA THR A 343 -1.54 -1.79 -9.48
C THR A 343 -1.78 -0.62 -10.43
N THR A 344 -0.76 -0.23 -11.20
CA THR A 344 -0.90 0.80 -12.24
C THR A 344 0.13 0.54 -13.32
N LEU A 345 -0.32 0.52 -14.57
CA LEU A 345 0.52 0.23 -15.73
C LEU A 345 0.58 1.45 -16.64
N GLY A 346 1.71 1.71 -17.27
CA GLY A 346 1.79 2.73 -18.32
C GLY A 346 3.14 2.72 -19.04
N GLY A 347 3.28 3.55 -20.07
CA GLY A 347 4.60 3.84 -20.63
C GLY A 347 5.46 4.65 -19.67
N GLN A 348 6.77 4.59 -19.84
CA GLN A 348 7.73 5.20 -18.93
C GLN A 348 7.47 6.70 -18.67
N PRO A 349 7.24 7.58 -19.68
CA PRO A 349 7.01 9.00 -19.43
C PRO A 349 5.73 9.24 -18.61
N ALA A 350 4.66 8.51 -18.93
CA ALA A 350 3.40 8.58 -18.19
C ALA A 350 3.54 8.11 -16.74
N MET A 351 4.30 7.04 -16.51
CA MET A 351 4.52 6.50 -15.17
C MET A 351 5.43 7.38 -14.30
N VAL A 352 6.40 8.09 -14.89
CA VAL A 352 7.15 9.16 -14.21
C VAL A 352 6.20 10.26 -13.73
N MET A 353 5.27 10.69 -14.58
CA MET A 353 4.30 11.72 -14.22
C MET A 353 3.33 11.27 -13.13
N TYR A 354 2.80 10.06 -13.23
CA TYR A 354 1.89 9.50 -12.23
C TYR A 354 2.56 9.31 -10.85
N THR A 355 3.73 8.70 -10.82
CA THR A 355 4.45 8.48 -9.56
C THR A 355 4.88 9.80 -8.90
N SER A 356 5.26 10.79 -9.70
CA SER A 356 5.48 12.16 -9.24
C SER A 356 4.22 12.80 -8.66
N ALA A 357 3.07 12.70 -9.34
CA ALA A 357 1.80 13.23 -8.87
C ALA A 357 1.36 12.58 -7.55
N MET A 358 1.56 11.28 -7.38
CA MET A 358 1.30 10.57 -6.12
C MET A 358 2.09 11.15 -4.94
N VAL A 359 3.38 11.42 -5.13
CA VAL A 359 4.23 12.06 -4.11
C VAL A 359 3.78 13.50 -3.85
N HIS A 360 3.42 14.24 -4.89
CA HIS A 360 2.94 15.61 -4.76
C HIS A 360 1.63 15.71 -3.96
N GLN A 361 0.66 14.84 -4.24
CA GLN A 361 -0.62 14.82 -3.52
C GLN A 361 -0.43 14.49 -2.03
N TYR A 362 0.52 13.62 -1.70
CA TYR A 362 0.92 13.40 -0.32
C TYR A 362 1.47 14.67 0.32
N ASP A 363 2.44 15.34 -0.32
CA ASP A 363 3.06 16.56 0.22
C ASP A 363 2.02 17.69 0.39
N TYR A 364 1.02 17.76 -0.49
CA TYR A 364 -0.13 18.66 -0.38
C TYR A 364 -1.02 18.32 0.82
N SER A 365 -1.45 17.06 0.94
CA SER A 365 -2.29 16.57 2.04
C SER A 365 -1.64 16.81 3.42
N VAL A 366 -0.35 16.54 3.55
CA VAL A 366 0.38 16.78 4.81
C VAL A 366 0.42 18.26 5.18
N LYS A 367 0.52 19.18 4.21
CA LYS A 367 0.46 20.62 4.49
C LYS A 367 -0.90 21.04 5.07
N ILE A 368 -1.98 20.38 4.65
CA ILE A 368 -3.33 20.59 5.19
C ILE A 368 -3.45 20.00 6.60
N LEU A 369 -2.99 18.76 6.78
CA LEU A 369 -3.26 18.00 8.00
C LEU A 369 -2.26 18.25 9.13
N GLY A 370 -1.03 18.61 8.79
CA GLY A 370 0.09 18.69 9.74
C GLY A 370 0.63 17.33 10.20
N TYR A 371 0.15 16.21 9.64
CA TYR A 371 0.64 14.87 9.93
C TYR A 371 0.61 13.96 8.69
N ALA A 372 1.31 12.84 8.77
CA ALA A 372 1.39 11.84 7.72
C ALA A 372 0.47 10.66 8.01
N ASP A 373 -0.28 10.21 7.00
CA ASP A 373 -1.15 9.04 7.07
C ASP A 373 -1.15 8.24 5.76
N ASN A 374 -1.75 7.05 5.79
CA ASN A 374 -1.84 6.11 4.68
C ASN A 374 -3.03 6.40 3.77
N PHE A 375 -2.93 7.46 2.97
CA PHE A 375 -3.97 7.88 2.03
C PHE A 375 -3.56 7.74 0.56
N ASP A 376 -2.64 6.82 0.25
CA ASP A 376 -2.20 6.56 -1.14
C ASP A 376 -3.37 6.26 -2.07
N GLN A 377 -4.32 5.46 -1.61
CA GLN A 377 -5.55 5.17 -2.33
C GLN A 377 -6.42 6.44 -2.58
N ALA A 378 -6.44 7.40 -1.66
CA ALA A 378 -7.13 8.67 -1.85
C ALA A 378 -6.43 9.55 -2.89
N TYR A 379 -5.10 9.67 -2.79
CA TYR A 379 -4.29 10.43 -3.75
C TYR A 379 -4.48 9.92 -5.18
N HIS A 380 -4.44 8.59 -5.34
CA HIS A 380 -4.67 7.92 -6.61
C HIS A 380 -6.04 8.27 -7.21
N ASN A 381 -7.12 8.14 -6.44
CA ASN A 381 -8.47 8.43 -6.93
C ASN A 381 -8.67 9.93 -7.23
N VAL A 382 -8.07 10.83 -6.45
CA VAL A 382 -8.13 12.27 -6.72
C VAL A 382 -7.35 12.63 -7.99
N ILE A 383 -6.17 12.04 -8.21
CA ILE A 383 -5.40 12.23 -9.45
C ILE A 383 -6.20 11.78 -10.67
N LEU A 384 -6.82 10.60 -10.58
CA LEU A 384 -7.65 10.04 -11.63
C LEU A 384 -8.84 10.96 -11.95
N HIS A 385 -9.65 11.26 -10.95
CA HIS A 385 -10.96 11.90 -11.14
C HIS A 385 -10.92 13.40 -11.30
N LYS A 386 -9.89 14.06 -10.76
CA LYS A 386 -9.65 15.50 -11.00
C LYS A 386 -8.67 15.74 -12.16
N HIS A 387 -8.32 14.68 -12.90
CA HIS A 387 -7.46 14.71 -14.07
C HIS A 387 -6.11 15.41 -13.83
N LEU A 388 -5.51 15.19 -12.65
CA LEU A 388 -4.30 15.89 -12.19
C LEU A 388 -3.01 15.28 -12.75
N LEU A 389 -3.08 14.61 -13.90
CA LEU A 389 -1.88 14.09 -14.56
C LEU A 389 -1.37 15.11 -15.58
N PRO A 390 -0.12 15.56 -15.42
CA PRO A 390 0.50 16.45 -16.38
C PRO A 390 0.81 15.69 -17.68
N TYR A 391 1.26 16.43 -18.69
CA TYR A 391 1.65 15.88 -19.99
C TYR A 391 2.86 14.95 -19.85
N ALA A 392 2.70 13.69 -20.22
CA ALA A 392 3.80 12.73 -20.27
C ALA A 392 4.78 13.03 -21.43
N THR A 393 4.26 13.51 -22.56
CA THR A 393 5.03 13.87 -23.77
C THR A 393 4.52 15.20 -24.33
N GLU A 394 4.70 15.48 -25.63
CA GLU A 394 3.96 16.56 -26.30
C GLU A 394 2.44 16.31 -26.26
N ASN A 395 2.04 15.05 -26.06
CA ASN A 395 0.65 14.63 -25.95
C ASN A 395 0.19 14.59 -24.49
N ALA A 396 -1.09 14.91 -24.30
CA ALA A 396 -1.72 14.77 -23.00
C ALA A 396 -1.71 13.30 -22.59
N THR A 397 -1.47 13.05 -21.30
CA THR A 397 -1.48 11.69 -20.77
C THR A 397 -2.90 11.13 -20.89
N LYS A 398 -3.06 10.11 -21.72
CA LYS A 398 -4.27 9.31 -21.82
C LYS A 398 -4.32 8.39 -20.60
N VAL A 399 -5.46 8.37 -19.93
CA VAL A 399 -5.72 7.42 -18.84
C VAL A 399 -6.94 6.60 -19.17
N GLU A 400 -6.80 5.29 -19.14
CA GLU A 400 -7.87 4.31 -19.27
C GLU A 400 -8.10 3.63 -17.93
N LEU A 401 -9.33 3.74 -17.44
CA LEU A 401 -9.81 2.98 -16.31
C LEU A 401 -10.58 1.77 -16.81
N PHE A 402 -10.06 0.58 -16.55
CA PHE A 402 -10.72 -0.66 -16.91
C PHE A 402 -11.60 -1.19 -15.79
N GLU A 403 -12.74 -1.75 -16.18
CA GLU A 403 -13.61 -2.46 -15.25
C GLU A 403 -12.98 -3.80 -14.83
N SER A 404 -12.88 -4.05 -13.53
CA SER A 404 -12.36 -5.30 -12.99
C SER A 404 -13.29 -6.45 -13.36
N GLY A 405 -12.73 -7.49 -14.01
CA GLY A 405 -13.48 -8.65 -14.46
C GLY A 405 -14.31 -8.44 -15.74
N SER A 406 -14.21 -7.28 -16.39
CA SER A 406 -14.88 -6.98 -17.65
C SER A 406 -14.22 -7.67 -18.84
N PRO A 407 -14.98 -8.05 -19.88
CA PRO A 407 -14.43 -8.57 -21.13
C PRO A 407 -13.43 -7.64 -21.81
N MET A 408 -13.53 -6.34 -21.51
CA MET A 408 -12.62 -5.33 -22.05
C MET A 408 -11.33 -5.19 -21.25
N ASN A 409 -11.19 -5.87 -20.11
CA ASN A 409 -10.02 -5.80 -19.23
C ASN A 409 -9.36 -7.18 -19.07
N PRO A 410 -8.53 -7.59 -20.03
CA PRO A 410 -7.81 -8.85 -19.91
C PRO A 410 -6.52 -8.70 -19.06
N LEU A 411 -6.28 -7.53 -18.45
CA LEU A 411 -4.98 -7.20 -17.86
C LEU A 411 -4.98 -7.35 -16.34
N ILE A 412 -5.82 -6.60 -15.63
CA ILE A 412 -5.74 -6.51 -14.17
C ILE A 412 -7.11 -6.72 -13.55
N ARG A 413 -7.20 -7.66 -12.61
CA ARG A 413 -8.40 -7.91 -11.82
C ARG A 413 -8.14 -7.71 -10.33
N THR A 414 -8.89 -6.78 -9.72
CA THR A 414 -8.81 -6.48 -8.27
C THR A 414 -9.93 -7.22 -7.53
N LEU A 415 -9.60 -8.11 -6.60
CA LEU A 415 -10.59 -8.95 -5.90
C LEU A 415 -11.09 -8.36 -4.57
N GLY A 416 -10.33 -7.46 -3.97
CA GLY A 416 -10.44 -7.24 -2.54
C GLY A 416 -11.60 -6.35 -2.08
N VAL A 417 -12.42 -5.84 -2.99
CA VAL A 417 -13.68 -5.16 -2.69
C VAL A 417 -14.88 -6.07 -2.94
N GLU A 418 -14.78 -7.01 -3.89
CA GLU A 418 -15.81 -8.01 -4.16
C GLU A 418 -16.14 -8.86 -2.92
N LEU A 419 -15.18 -9.05 -2.01
CA LEU A 419 -15.24 -10.07 -0.95
C LEU A 419 -15.37 -9.54 0.47
N LYS A 420 -15.09 -8.25 0.73
CA LYS A 420 -15.01 -7.72 2.11
C LYS A 420 -16.34 -7.69 2.88
N PHE A 421 -17.49 -7.80 2.21
CA PHE A 421 -18.80 -7.76 2.87
C PHE A 421 -19.82 -8.79 2.35
N ARG A 422 -19.38 -9.80 1.60
CA ARG A 422 -20.27 -10.89 1.19
C ARG A 422 -20.45 -11.84 2.36
N ASN A 423 -21.64 -11.80 2.97
CA ASN A 423 -22.10 -12.74 4.00
C ASN A 423 -21.68 -14.18 3.67
N LYS A 424 -21.30 -14.92 4.71
CA LYS A 424 -20.69 -16.27 4.73
C LYS A 424 -21.49 -17.42 4.06
N LYS A 425 -22.47 -17.15 3.20
CA LYS A 425 -23.45 -18.15 2.71
C LYS A 425 -23.71 -18.11 1.19
N LYS A 426 -22.78 -17.60 0.39
CA LYS A 426 -22.87 -17.77 -1.07
C LYS A 426 -22.25 -19.10 -1.49
N SER A 427 -22.91 -19.79 -2.42
CA SER A 427 -22.43 -21.06 -2.93
C SER A 427 -21.22 -20.84 -3.85
N LEU A 428 -20.36 -21.86 -3.97
CA LEU A 428 -19.27 -21.93 -4.96
C LEU A 428 -19.71 -21.54 -6.38
N GLN A 429 -20.98 -21.80 -6.71
CA GLN A 429 -21.59 -21.55 -8.01
C GLN A 429 -21.75 -20.04 -8.29
N GLU A 430 -22.12 -19.24 -7.29
CA GLU A 430 -22.21 -17.77 -7.44
C GLU A 430 -20.83 -17.10 -7.56
N ILE A 431 -19.77 -17.75 -7.05
CA ILE A 431 -18.39 -17.30 -7.25
C ILE A 431 -17.91 -17.62 -8.67
N GLN A 432 -18.31 -18.77 -9.21
CA GLN A 432 -18.02 -19.14 -10.61
C GLN A 432 -18.71 -18.22 -11.62
N GLU A 433 -19.95 -17.80 -11.33
CA GLU A 433 -20.73 -16.88 -12.19
C GLU A 433 -20.14 -15.46 -12.28
N LEU A 434 -19.29 -15.05 -11.33
CA LEU A 434 -18.64 -13.73 -11.31
C LEU A 434 -17.25 -13.73 -11.95
N GLY A 435 -16.88 -14.82 -12.63
CA GLY A 435 -15.50 -15.12 -12.98
C GLY A 435 -14.78 -15.62 -11.73
N GLY A 436 -14.42 -16.90 -11.71
CA GLY A 436 -13.88 -17.56 -10.52
C GLY A 436 -12.63 -18.37 -10.80
N LEU A 437 -12.28 -19.22 -9.84
CA LEU A 437 -11.33 -20.31 -10.04
C LEU A 437 -11.91 -21.30 -11.07
N TRP A 438 -11.17 -21.50 -12.14
CA TRP A 438 -11.45 -22.47 -13.19
C TRP A 438 -10.28 -23.45 -13.27
N LEU A 439 -10.59 -24.75 -13.33
CA LEU A 439 -9.59 -25.78 -13.59
C LEU A 439 -9.49 -25.98 -15.09
N ASN A 440 -8.31 -25.72 -15.65
CA ASN A 440 -8.07 -25.99 -17.06
C ASN A 440 -7.94 -27.49 -17.36
N SER A 441 -7.83 -27.85 -18.63
CA SER A 441 -7.71 -29.25 -19.07
C SER A 441 -6.46 -29.97 -18.54
N SER A 442 -5.44 -29.22 -18.11
CA SER A 442 -4.25 -29.76 -17.43
C SER A 442 -4.38 -29.85 -15.91
N GLY A 443 -5.53 -29.46 -15.35
CA GLY A 443 -5.77 -29.44 -13.90
C GLY A 443 -5.16 -28.23 -13.19
N GLU A 444 -4.73 -27.20 -13.92
CA GLU A 444 -4.25 -25.95 -13.32
C GLU A 444 -5.42 -25.04 -12.95
N GLU A 445 -5.36 -24.50 -11.74
CA GLU A 445 -6.27 -23.49 -11.23
C GLU A 445 -5.93 -22.10 -11.81
N LEU A 446 -6.85 -21.56 -12.62
CA LEU A 446 -6.76 -20.24 -13.26
C LEU A 446 -7.95 -19.37 -12.83
N PHE A 447 -7.71 -18.07 -12.70
CA PHE A 447 -8.78 -17.09 -12.64
C PHE A 447 -9.21 -16.72 -14.04
N ILE A 448 -10.52 -16.65 -14.20
CA ILE A 448 -11.15 -16.11 -15.40
C ILE A 448 -11.98 -14.88 -15.05
N ASN A 449 -11.97 -13.89 -15.93
CA ASN A 449 -12.93 -12.80 -15.99
C ASN A 449 -14.33 -13.33 -16.31
N ARG A 450 -15.36 -12.46 -16.26
CA ARG A 450 -16.75 -12.86 -16.50
C ARG A 450 -17.00 -13.40 -17.91
N ASP A 451 -16.18 -12.98 -18.87
CA ASP A 451 -16.23 -13.42 -20.26
C ASP A 451 -15.42 -14.71 -20.52
N GLY A 452 -14.80 -15.29 -19.49
CA GLY A 452 -13.92 -16.45 -19.62
C GLY A 452 -12.48 -16.12 -20.02
N SER A 453 -12.14 -14.86 -20.28
CA SER A 453 -10.75 -14.46 -20.50
C SER A 453 -9.93 -14.61 -19.21
N ILE A 454 -8.63 -14.83 -19.34
CA ILE A 454 -7.73 -14.98 -18.18
C ILE A 454 -7.00 -13.65 -17.98
N PRO A 455 -7.25 -12.93 -16.87
CA PRO A 455 -6.53 -11.70 -16.57
C PRO A 455 -5.05 -12.00 -16.33
N ALA A 456 -4.17 -11.12 -16.81
CA ALA A 456 -2.72 -11.28 -16.63
C ALA A 456 -2.30 -11.12 -15.16
N VAL A 457 -2.93 -10.21 -14.42
CA VAL A 457 -2.62 -9.87 -13.03
C VAL A 457 -3.87 -9.98 -12.17
N ILE A 458 -3.73 -10.67 -11.04
CA ILE A 458 -4.73 -10.70 -9.96
C ILE A 458 -4.17 -9.88 -8.79
N HIS A 459 -4.84 -8.79 -8.44
CA HIS A 459 -4.53 -7.98 -7.27
C HIS A 459 -5.47 -8.28 -6.11
N GLN A 460 -4.95 -8.20 -4.89
CA GLN A 460 -5.63 -8.56 -3.65
C GLN A 460 -6.04 -10.04 -3.66
N ALA A 461 -5.19 -10.87 -4.27
CA ALA A 461 -5.41 -12.30 -4.47
C ALA A 461 -5.64 -13.06 -3.14
N ASP A 462 -4.98 -12.61 -2.07
CA ASP A 462 -5.08 -13.18 -0.73
C ASP A 462 -6.41 -12.89 -0.01
N ARG A 463 -7.29 -12.05 -0.59
CA ARG A 463 -8.60 -11.72 0.00
C ARG A 463 -9.67 -12.75 -0.31
N HIS A 464 -9.40 -13.65 -1.25
CA HIS A 464 -10.30 -14.75 -1.57
C HIS A 464 -9.79 -16.06 -0.94
N PRO A 465 -10.56 -16.71 -0.07
CA PRO A 465 -10.09 -17.85 0.71
C PRO A 465 -9.52 -19.01 -0.12
N GLN A 466 -10.18 -19.40 -1.21
CA GLN A 466 -9.70 -20.50 -2.06
C GLN A 466 -8.39 -20.16 -2.78
N ILE A 467 -8.29 -18.94 -3.31
CA ILE A 467 -7.05 -18.43 -3.92
C ILE A 467 -5.96 -18.39 -2.88
N LYS A 468 -6.26 -17.91 -1.67
CA LYS A 468 -5.29 -17.89 -0.58
C LYS A 468 -4.78 -19.29 -0.24
N ILE A 469 -5.64 -20.32 -0.25
CA ILE A 469 -5.22 -21.73 -0.09
C ILE A 469 -4.29 -22.16 -1.23
N MET A 470 -4.68 -21.88 -2.49
CA MET A 470 -3.85 -22.17 -3.67
C MET A 470 -2.48 -21.49 -3.57
N LEU A 471 -2.45 -20.20 -3.23
CA LEU A 471 -1.25 -19.41 -3.07
C LEU A 471 -0.38 -19.96 -1.94
N TYR A 472 -0.95 -20.33 -0.79
CA TYR A 472 -0.19 -20.96 0.29
C TYR A 472 0.43 -22.30 -0.12
N ARG A 473 -0.28 -23.12 -0.89
CA ARG A 473 0.26 -24.37 -1.44
C ARG A 473 1.38 -24.12 -2.42
N ARG A 474 1.20 -23.20 -3.37
CA ARG A 474 2.24 -22.78 -4.33
C ARG A 474 3.47 -22.20 -3.59
N SER A 475 3.25 -21.30 -2.64
CA SER A 475 4.31 -20.73 -1.79
C SER A 475 5.06 -21.83 -1.07
N ALA A 476 4.37 -22.83 -0.51
CA ALA A 476 5.03 -23.92 0.19
C ALA A 476 5.91 -24.76 -0.73
N MET A 477 5.46 -25.06 -1.95
CA MET A 477 6.26 -25.79 -2.93
C MET A 477 7.53 -25.00 -3.28
N GLU A 478 7.40 -23.72 -3.58
CA GLU A 478 8.54 -22.87 -3.95
C GLU A 478 9.49 -22.62 -2.78
N ILE A 479 8.96 -22.35 -1.59
CA ILE A 479 9.76 -22.14 -0.38
C ILE A 479 10.46 -23.41 0.07
N SER A 480 9.94 -24.61 -0.23
CA SER A 480 10.58 -25.86 0.21
C SER A 480 12.04 -26.01 -0.26
N ARG A 481 12.42 -25.30 -1.33
CA ARG A 481 13.80 -25.18 -1.84
C ARG A 481 14.73 -24.42 -0.89
N TRP A 482 14.19 -23.45 -0.15
CA TRP A 482 14.92 -22.53 0.73
C TRP A 482 14.71 -22.86 2.22
N SER A 483 13.49 -23.23 2.62
CA SER A 483 13.10 -23.44 4.01
C SER A 483 11.97 -24.47 4.14
N ARG A 484 12.31 -25.71 4.50
CA ARG A 484 11.31 -26.78 4.70
C ARG A 484 10.33 -26.48 5.84
N GLU A 485 10.79 -25.77 6.87
CA GLU A 485 9.96 -25.40 8.02
C GLU A 485 8.87 -24.41 7.62
N LYS A 486 9.23 -23.31 6.94
CA LYS A 486 8.28 -22.32 6.43
C LYS A 486 7.30 -22.95 5.44
N ALA A 487 7.77 -23.83 4.57
CA ALA A 487 6.92 -24.59 3.65
C ALA A 487 5.87 -25.44 4.40
N LYS A 488 6.28 -26.17 5.46
CA LYS A 488 5.36 -26.95 6.29
C LYS A 488 4.33 -26.06 7.00
N ALA A 489 4.75 -24.90 7.51
CA ALA A 489 3.86 -23.94 8.17
C ALA A 489 2.77 -23.42 7.20
N LEU A 490 3.15 -23.07 5.97
CA LEU A 490 2.20 -22.64 4.94
C LEU A 490 1.20 -23.73 4.56
N LEU A 491 1.64 -24.99 4.42
CA LEU A 491 0.73 -26.11 4.17
C LEU A 491 -0.26 -26.31 5.32
N GLN A 492 0.19 -26.16 6.56
CA GLN A 492 -0.69 -26.23 7.73
C GLN A 492 -1.72 -25.09 7.72
N GLU A 493 -1.32 -23.85 7.38
CA GLU A 493 -2.26 -22.74 7.23
C GLU A 493 -3.27 -22.99 6.10
N ALA A 494 -2.82 -23.52 4.97
CA ALA A 494 -3.68 -23.87 3.83
C ALA A 494 -4.74 -24.90 4.22
N ASN A 495 -4.33 -26.00 4.87
CA ASN A 495 -5.25 -27.05 5.34
C ASN A 495 -6.24 -26.51 6.39
N THR A 496 -5.76 -25.69 7.33
CA THR A 496 -6.62 -25.04 8.33
C THR A 496 -7.68 -24.15 7.69
N LEU A 497 -7.32 -23.40 6.64
CA LEU A 497 -8.24 -22.53 5.92
C LEU A 497 -9.24 -23.35 5.09
N GLU A 498 -8.80 -24.46 4.49
CA GLU A 498 -9.66 -25.38 3.75
C GLU A 498 -10.70 -26.05 4.65
N GLU A 499 -10.30 -26.56 5.83
CA GLU A 499 -11.21 -27.12 6.82
C GLU A 499 -12.27 -26.11 7.26
N LYS A 500 -11.87 -24.85 7.50
CA LYS A 500 -12.80 -23.76 7.81
C LYS A 500 -13.80 -23.51 6.69
N LEU A 501 -13.35 -23.54 5.43
CA LEU A 501 -14.24 -23.37 4.27
C LEU A 501 -15.24 -24.53 4.14
N ARG A 502 -14.80 -25.77 4.33
CA ARG A 502 -15.69 -26.95 4.32
C ARG A 502 -16.76 -26.82 5.42
N SER A 503 -16.38 -26.38 6.62
CA SER A 503 -17.33 -26.18 7.73
C SER A 503 -18.38 -25.08 7.50
N TYR A 504 -18.23 -24.25 6.47
CA TYR A 504 -19.27 -23.28 6.07
C TYR A 504 -20.19 -23.82 4.97
N GLN A 505 -19.82 -24.93 4.33
CA GLN A 505 -20.62 -25.57 3.28
C GLN A 505 -21.59 -26.62 3.84
N ASP A 506 -21.19 -27.25 4.95
CA ASP A 506 -22.05 -28.08 5.80
C ASP A 506 -22.97 -27.23 6.69
#